data_AF-A0A958JMT5-F1
#
_entry.id   AF-A0A958JMT5-F1
#
_cell.length_a   1.000
_cell.length_b   1.000
_cell.length_c   1.000
_cell.angle_alpha   90.00
_cell.angle_beta   90.00
_cell.angle_gamma   90.00
#
_symmetry.space_group_name_H-M   'P 1'
#
loop_
_entity.id
_entity.type
_entity.pdbx_description
1 polymer ?
#
loop_
_entity_poly.entity_id
_entity_poly.type
_entity_poly.pdbx_seq_one_letter_code
_entity_poly.pdbx_strand_id
1 'polypeptide(L)'
;LVSWRNLSQILQHKLRSRSYRHIQSLDLEYFENQSTGKLVAVLNDDINQLERFLDGGINDLIQTATAALGVGTVFFVLSPHIAMFAILPIPLIVIGAFYYQKKAEPLYAQVRNKVGDLSAKLSNNIAGILTIKSF
;
A
#
# COMPACT_ATOMS: atom_id res chain seq x y z
N LEU A 1 15.24 11.68 -13.36
CA LEU A 1 13.99 11.98 -12.63
C LEU A 1 12.77 12.04 -13.56
N VAL A 2 12.71 12.94 -14.56
CA VAL A 2 11.57 13.03 -15.50
C VAL A 2 11.30 11.71 -16.25
N SER A 3 12.35 10.98 -16.64
CA SER A 3 12.22 9.69 -17.34
C SER A 3 11.58 8.58 -16.47
N TRP A 4 11.85 8.57 -15.16
CA TRP A 4 11.30 7.57 -14.24
C TRP A 4 9.81 7.78 -14.00
N ARG A 5 9.40 9.03 -13.75
CA ARG A 5 7.99 9.39 -13.64
C ARG A 5 7.20 9.03 -14.90
N ASN A 6 7.78 9.28 -16.07
CA ASN A 6 7.15 8.91 -17.35
C ASN A 6 6.99 7.39 -17.47
N LEU A 7 7.95 6.60 -17.00
CA LEU A 7 7.84 5.14 -16.98
C LEU A 7 6.70 4.68 -16.07
N SER A 8 6.58 5.25 -14.86
CA SER A 8 5.49 4.94 -13.92
C SER A 8 4.12 5.22 -14.53
N GLN A 9 3.95 6.39 -15.15
CA GLN A 9 2.71 6.80 -15.81
C GLN A 9 2.34 5.87 -17.00
N ILE A 10 3.31 5.46 -17.81
CA ILE A 10 3.09 4.51 -18.90
C ILE A 10 2.68 3.14 -18.35
N LEU A 11 3.33 2.67 -17.29
CA LEU A 11 3.00 1.40 -16.64
C LEU A 11 1.60 1.42 -16.04
N GLN A 12 1.23 2.50 -15.33
CA GLN A 12 -0.11 2.71 -14.80
C GLN A 12 -1.17 2.64 -15.91
N HIS A 13 -0.96 3.38 -17.01
CA HIS A 13 -1.89 3.38 -18.14
C HIS A 13 -2.05 1.97 -18.74
N LYS A 14 -0.93 1.26 -18.96
CA LYS A 14 -0.95 -0.12 -19.49
C LYS A 14 -1.69 -1.07 -18.56
N LEU A 15 -1.43 -1.00 -17.25
CA LEU A 15 -2.07 -1.86 -16.25
C LEU A 15 -3.57 -1.59 -16.16
N ARG A 16 -3.99 -0.32 -16.13
CA ARG A 16 -5.41 0.05 -16.14
C ARG A 16 -6.10 -0.43 -17.39
N SER A 17 -5.51 -0.18 -18.55
CA SER A 17 -6.07 -0.57 -19.85
C SER A 17 -6.19 -2.10 -19.98
N ARG A 18 -5.17 -2.85 -19.56
CA ARG A 18 -5.18 -4.32 -19.61
C ARG A 18 -6.20 -4.91 -18.63
N SER A 19 -6.27 -4.40 -17.41
CA SER A 19 -7.21 -4.86 -16.39
C SER A 19 -8.65 -4.55 -16.80
N TYR A 20 -8.90 -3.37 -17.36
CA TYR A 20 -10.22 -2.99 -17.86
C TYR A 20 -10.68 -3.87 -19.04
N ARG A 21 -9.78 -4.18 -19.98
CA ARG A 21 -10.08 -5.13 -21.07
C ARG A 21 -10.36 -6.53 -20.55
N HIS A 22 -9.58 -6.99 -19.57
CA HIS A 22 -9.79 -8.30 -18.98
C HIS A 22 -11.13 -8.41 -18.25
N ILE A 23 -11.50 -7.39 -17.47
CA ILE A 23 -12.80 -7.35 -16.78
C ILE A 23 -13.97 -7.39 -17.78
N GLN A 24 -13.87 -6.67 -18.90
CA GLN A 24 -14.91 -6.72 -19.95
C GLN A 24 -15.04 -8.08 -20.64
N SER A 25 -14.00 -8.91 -20.60
CA SER A 25 -14.04 -10.27 -21.17
C SER A 25 -14.57 -11.32 -20.20
N LEU A 26 -14.92 -10.95 -18.96
CA LEU A 26 -15.43 -11.89 -17.97
C LEU A 26 -16.93 -12.12 -18.15
N ASP A 27 -17.37 -13.33 -17.83
CA ASP A 27 -18.76 -13.76 -17.99
C ASP A 27 -19.65 -13.17 -16.89
N LEU A 28 -20.97 -13.14 -17.12
CA LEU A 28 -21.95 -12.58 -16.18
C LEU A 28 -21.90 -13.25 -14.80
N GLU A 29 -21.68 -14.57 -14.75
CA GLU A 29 -21.55 -15.35 -13.51
C GLU A 29 -20.43 -14.82 -12.60
N TYR A 30 -19.36 -14.27 -13.17
CA TYR A 30 -18.29 -13.66 -12.39
C TYR A 30 -18.75 -12.36 -11.69
N PHE A 31 -19.60 -11.58 -12.34
CA PHE A 31 -20.18 -10.36 -11.78
C PHE A 31 -21.30 -10.63 -10.77
N GLU A 32 -21.99 -11.76 -10.89
CA GLU A 32 -22.98 -12.19 -9.88
C GLU A 32 -22.29 -12.68 -8.59
N ASN A 33 -21.11 -13.32 -8.73
CA ASN A 33 -20.33 -13.84 -7.61
C ASN A 33 -19.32 -12.84 -7.01
N GLN A 34 -19.13 -11.67 -7.62
CA GLN A 34 -18.23 -10.64 -7.10
C GLN A 34 -18.84 -9.25 -7.08
N SER A 35 -18.54 -8.50 -6.02
CA SER A 35 -18.96 -7.11 -5.92
C SER A 35 -18.35 -6.27 -7.04
N THR A 36 -19.19 -5.65 -7.88
CA THR A 36 -18.78 -4.64 -8.87
C THR A 36 -17.93 -3.53 -8.23
N GLY A 37 -18.20 -3.18 -6.98
CA GLY A 37 -17.41 -2.21 -6.22
C GLY A 37 -15.96 -2.64 -6.01
N LYS A 38 -15.71 -3.94 -5.81
CA LYS A 38 -14.36 -4.49 -5.70
C LYS A 38 -13.58 -4.34 -7.01
N LEU A 39 -14.23 -4.56 -8.16
CA LEU A 39 -13.59 -4.42 -9.47
C LEU A 39 -13.23 -2.96 -9.76
N VAL A 40 -14.12 -2.03 -9.42
CA VAL A 40 -13.87 -0.58 -9.53
C VAL A 40 -12.74 -0.14 -8.59
N ALA A 41 -12.70 -0.67 -7.36
CA ALA A 41 -11.63 -0.40 -6.41
C ALA A 41 -10.27 -0.87 -6.95
N VAL A 42 -10.18 -2.06 -7.55
CA VAL A 42 -8.92 -2.55 -8.15
C VAL A 42 -8.45 -1.61 -9.29
N LEU A 43 -9.37 -1.20 -10.18
CA LEU A 43 -9.02 -0.34 -11.33
C LEU A 43 -8.55 1.07 -10.93
N ASN A 44 -9.06 1.59 -9.82
CA ASN A 44 -8.72 2.91 -9.32
C ASN A 44 -7.64 2.84 -8.23
N ASP A 45 -7.95 2.25 -7.08
CA ASP A 45 -7.15 2.36 -5.88
C ASP A 45 -5.87 1.54 -5.98
N ASP A 46 -5.96 0.25 -6.35
CA ASP A 46 -4.78 -0.62 -6.40
C ASP A 46 -3.79 -0.16 -7.48
N ILE A 47 -4.30 0.18 -8.67
CA ILE A 47 -3.46 0.68 -9.78
C ILE A 47 -2.84 2.04 -9.45
N ASN A 48 -3.58 2.95 -8.80
CA ASN A 48 -3.02 4.21 -8.33
C ASN A 48 -1.99 4.01 -7.21
N GLN A 49 -2.22 3.06 -6.30
CA GLN A 49 -1.28 2.77 -5.23
C GLN A 49 0.04 2.21 -5.78
N LEU A 50 -0.04 1.33 -6.79
CA LEU A 50 1.13 0.84 -7.49
C LEU A 50 1.87 1.98 -8.22
N GLU A 51 1.16 2.91 -8.86
CA GLU A 51 1.78 4.07 -9.50
C GLU A 51 2.52 4.96 -8.51
N ARG A 52 1.91 5.28 -7.36
CA ARG A 52 2.58 6.04 -6.29
C ARG A 52 3.81 5.32 -5.75
N PHE A 53 3.74 4.01 -5.61
CA PHE A 53 4.88 3.20 -5.18
C PHE A 53 6.01 3.23 -6.22
N LEU A 54 5.68 3.10 -7.49
CA LEU A 54 6.65 3.17 -8.58
C LEU A 54 7.26 4.57 -8.70
N ASP A 55 6.45 5.64 -8.63
CA ASP A 55 6.93 7.01 -8.82
C ASP A 55 7.75 7.52 -7.63
N GLY A 56 7.19 7.43 -6.42
CA GLY A 56 7.81 7.93 -5.20
C GLY A 56 8.58 6.86 -4.43
N GLY A 57 7.91 5.75 -4.11
CA GLY A 57 8.46 4.71 -3.23
C GLY A 57 9.79 4.13 -3.71
N ILE A 58 9.88 3.76 -4.99
CA ILE A 58 11.13 3.25 -5.57
C ILE A 58 12.20 4.33 -5.63
N ASN A 59 11.85 5.57 -5.99
CA ASN A 59 12.80 6.67 -6.02
C ASN A 59 13.43 6.92 -4.63
N ASP A 60 12.60 6.92 -3.59
CA ASP A 60 13.05 7.13 -2.21
C ASP A 60 13.91 5.96 -1.72
N LEU A 61 13.56 4.72 -2.09
CA LEU A 61 14.36 3.54 -1.81
C LEU A 61 15.73 3.61 -2.49
N ILE A 62 15.79 3.98 -3.78
CA ILE A 62 17.05 4.13 -4.51
C ILE A 62 17.90 5.23 -3.88
N GLN A 63 17.33 6.39 -3.58
CA GLN A 63 18.06 7.49 -2.93
C GLN A 63 18.61 7.07 -1.57
N THR A 64 17.77 6.49 -0.73
CA THR A 64 18.16 6.08 0.62
C THR A 64 19.22 4.99 0.58
N ALA A 65 19.06 3.98 -0.28
CA ALA A 65 20.06 2.93 -0.46
C ALA A 65 21.39 3.48 -0.99
N THR A 66 21.34 4.39 -1.97
CA THR A 66 22.54 5.01 -2.54
C THR A 66 23.26 5.86 -1.49
N ALA A 67 22.52 6.65 -0.71
CA ALA A 67 23.09 7.44 0.38
C ALA A 67 23.70 6.55 1.47
N ALA A 68 22.99 5.50 1.88
CA ALA A 68 23.47 4.55 2.88
C ALA A 68 24.74 3.83 2.41
N LEU A 69 24.78 3.37 1.16
CA LEU A 69 25.97 2.73 0.59
C LEU A 69 27.11 3.71 0.39
N GLY A 70 26.84 4.92 -0.09
CA GLY A 70 27.87 5.95 -0.30
C GLY A 70 28.53 6.37 1.01
N VAL A 71 27.72 6.77 2.00
CA VAL A 71 28.21 7.13 3.34
C VAL A 71 28.86 5.93 4.02
N GLY A 72 28.23 4.75 3.97
CA GLY A 72 28.76 3.52 4.54
C GLY A 72 30.15 3.18 3.98
N THR A 73 30.31 3.23 2.66
CA THR A 73 31.59 2.94 1.99
C THR A 73 32.67 3.94 2.41
N VAL A 74 32.36 5.24 2.43
CA VAL A 74 33.30 6.29 2.86
C VAL A 74 33.73 6.08 4.31
N PHE A 75 32.78 5.77 5.20
CA PHE A 75 33.07 5.50 6.61
C PHE A 75 33.93 4.25 6.79
N PHE A 76 33.66 3.18 6.04
CA PHE A 76 34.47 1.95 6.09
C PHE A 76 35.91 2.17 5.62
N VAL A 77 36.13 3.01 4.59
CA VAL A 77 37.47 3.32 4.09
C VAL A 77 38.26 4.20 5.06
N LEU A 78 37.62 5.20 5.69
CA LEU A 78 38.27 6.13 6.61
C LEU A 78 38.52 5.53 7.99
N SER A 79 37.52 4.86 8.55
CA SER A 79 37.62 4.24 9.87
C SER A 79 36.63 3.08 10.02
N PRO A 80 37.08 1.83 9.76
CA PRO A 80 36.26 0.64 9.94
C PRO A 80 35.65 0.51 11.35
N HIS A 81 36.34 1.03 12.36
CA HIS A 81 35.88 1.00 13.76
C HIS A 81 34.61 1.84 13.94
N ILE A 82 34.58 3.07 13.41
CA ILE A 82 33.41 3.96 13.52
C ILE A 82 32.23 3.40 12.72
N ALA A 83 32.49 2.83 11.54
CA ALA A 83 31.46 2.18 10.72
C ALA A 83 30.76 1.03 11.47
N MET A 84 31.51 0.22 12.22
CA MET A 84 30.95 -0.90 12.98
C MET A 84 30.01 -0.44 14.10
N PHE A 85 30.36 0.65 14.81
CA PHE A 85 29.47 1.25 15.80
C PHE A 85 28.23 1.91 15.18
N ALA A 86 28.36 2.50 13.99
CA ALA A 86 27.24 3.12 13.28
C ALA A 86 26.22 2.10 12.74
N ILE A 87 26.67 0.90 12.38
CA ILE A 87 25.79 -0.18 11.88
C ILE A 87 25.09 -0.90 13.02
N LEU A 88 25.70 -1.00 14.20
CA LEU A 88 25.14 -1.70 15.37
C LEU A 88 23.68 -1.35 15.74
N PRO A 89 23.24 -0.08 15.72
CA PRO A 89 21.83 0.26 15.99
C PRO A 89 20.87 -0.16 14.87
N ILE A 90 21.32 -0.35 13.63
CA ILE A 90 20.44 -0.66 12.49
C ILE A 90 19.72 -2.02 12.68
N PRO A 91 20.41 -3.14 12.96
CA PRO A 91 19.74 -4.42 13.25
C PRO A 91 18.75 -4.32 14.41
N LEU A 92 19.10 -3.56 15.46
CA LEU A 92 18.23 -3.39 16.64
C LEU A 92 16.92 -2.68 16.26
N ILE A 93 17.02 -1.61 15.46
CA ILE A 93 15.85 -0.89 14.94
C ILE A 93 15.02 -1.80 14.03
N VAL A 94 15.66 -2.54 13.12
CA VAL A 94 14.97 -3.44 12.18
C VAL A 94 14.22 -4.55 12.92
N ILE A 95 14.86 -5.21 13.88
CA ILE A 95 14.24 -6.25 14.70
C ILE A 95 13.07 -5.65 15.51
N GLY A 96 13.27 -4.48 16.12
CA GLY A 96 12.22 -3.78 16.86
C GLY A 96 11.03 -3.41 15.98
N ALA A 97 11.29 -2.94 14.76
CA ALA A 97 10.26 -2.61 13.77
C ALA A 97 9.46 -3.85 13.35
N PHE A 98 10.13 -4.96 13.02
CA PHE A 98 9.43 -6.21 12.67
C PHE A 98 8.62 -6.77 13.84
N TYR A 99 9.15 -6.72 15.06
CA TYR A 99 8.43 -7.14 16.25
C TYR A 99 7.19 -6.27 16.49
N TYR A 100 7.33 -4.95 16.42
CA TYR A 100 6.23 -4.00 16.56
C TYR A 100 5.18 -4.21 15.47
N GLN A 101 5.59 -4.34 14.21
CA GLN A 101 4.69 -4.54 13.07
C GLN A 101 3.86 -5.82 13.25
N LYS A 102 4.50 -6.94 13.58
CA LYS A 102 3.81 -8.22 13.82
C LYS A 102 2.80 -8.14 14.97
N LYS A 103 3.07 -7.32 15.98
CA LYS A 103 2.17 -7.12 17.12
C LYS A 103 1.04 -6.13 16.82
N ALA A 104 1.31 -5.12 16.00
CA ALA A 104 0.34 -4.09 15.64
C ALA A 104 -0.65 -4.55 14.57
N GLU A 105 -0.23 -5.39 13.64
CA GLU A 105 -1.06 -5.95 12.56
C GLU A 105 -2.42 -6.51 13.03
N PRO A 106 -2.50 -7.41 14.03
CA PRO A 106 -3.79 -7.93 14.50
C PRO A 106 -4.66 -6.87 15.17
N LEU A 107 -4.08 -5.86 15.82
CA LEU A 107 -4.83 -4.77 16.45
C LEU A 107 -5.48 -3.88 15.37
N TYR A 108 -4.73 -3.53 14.33
CA TYR A 108 -5.27 -2.77 13.20
C TYR A 108 -6.37 -3.55 12.46
N ALA A 109 -6.23 -4.88 12.34
CA ALA A 109 -7.27 -5.73 11.77
C ALA A 109 -8.57 -5.70 12.60
N GLN A 110 -8.45 -5.77 13.94
CA GLN A 110 -9.61 -5.67 14.83
C GLN A 110 -10.32 -4.32 14.71
N VAL A 111 -9.57 -3.22 14.70
CA VAL A 111 -10.13 -1.87 14.52
C VAL A 111 -10.86 -1.77 13.17
N ARG A 112 -10.26 -2.27 12.10
CA ARG A 112 -10.87 -2.29 10.76
C ARG A 112 -12.19 -3.04 10.74
N ASN A 113 -12.26 -4.21 11.38
CA ASN A 113 -13.49 -4.99 11.47
C ASN A 113 -14.58 -4.24 12.25
N LYS A 114 -14.25 -3.63 13.39
CA LYS A 114 -15.21 -2.84 14.19
C LYS A 114 -15.74 -1.63 13.44
N VAL A 115 -14.88 -0.94 12.69
CA VAL A 115 -15.30 0.15 11.82
C VAL A 115 -16.24 -0.36 10.72
N GLY A 116 -15.92 -1.51 10.11
CA GLY A 116 -16.80 -2.18 9.15
C GLY A 116 -18.19 -2.48 9.71
N ASP A 117 -18.26 -3.09 10.89
CA ASP A 117 -19.53 -3.39 11.58
C ASP A 117 -20.35 -2.12 11.87
N LEU A 118 -19.68 -1.04 12.31
CA LEU A 118 -20.32 0.23 12.61
C LEU A 118 -20.86 0.89 11.33
N SER A 119 -20.06 0.90 10.26
CA SER A 119 -20.47 1.42 8.96
C SER A 119 -21.66 0.65 8.38
N ALA A 120 -21.68 -0.68 8.53
CA ALA A 120 -22.80 -1.51 8.11
C ALA A 120 -24.09 -1.18 8.90
N LYS A 121 -24.00 -1.05 10.23
CA LYS A 121 -25.13 -0.63 11.07
C LYS A 121 -25.63 0.76 10.70
N LEU A 122 -24.72 1.71 10.50
CA LEU A 122 -25.07 3.07 10.10
C LEU A 122 -25.78 3.09 8.74
N SER A 123 -25.25 2.35 7.76
CA SER A 123 -25.87 2.23 6.44
C SER A 123 -27.28 1.63 6.51
N ASN A 124 -27.46 0.55 7.28
CA ASN A 124 -28.77 -0.06 7.49
C ASN A 124 -29.76 0.89 8.17
N ASN A 125 -29.32 1.63 9.20
CA ASN A 125 -30.17 2.58 9.90
C ASN A 125 -30.56 3.78 9.02
N ILE A 126 -29.65 4.27 8.18
CA ILE A 126 -29.94 5.35 7.23
C ILE A 126 -30.92 4.87 6.16
N ALA A 127 -30.72 3.68 5.60
CA ALA A 127 -31.64 3.10 4.63
C ALA A 127 -33.04 2.86 5.23
N GLY A 128 -33.11 2.45 6.50
CA GLY A 128 -34.35 2.22 7.24
C GLY A 128 -34.88 3.44 8.02
N ILE A 129 -34.34 4.64 7.82
CA ILE A 129 -34.63 5.81 8.67
C ILE A 129 -36.11 6.20 8.67
N LEU A 130 -36.81 5.99 7.55
CA LEU A 130 -38.25 6.24 7.41
C LEU A 130 -39.08 5.24 8.23
N THR A 131 -38.64 3.97 8.28
CA THR A 131 -39.27 2.94 9.11
C THR A 131 -39.00 3.20 10.59
N ILE A 132 -37.78 3.59 10.96
CA ILE A 132 -37.43 3.91 12.36
C ILE A 132 -38.20 5.14 12.88
N LYS A 133 -38.47 6.14 12.02
CA LYS A 133 -39.21 7.35 12.41
C LYS A 133 -40.74 7.21 12.40
N SER A 134 -41.29 6.13 11.85
CA SER A 134 -42.75 5.93 11.74
C SER A 134 -43.34 5.10 12.89
N PHE A 135 -42.49 4.50 13.73
CA PHE A 135 -42.84 3.92 15.03
C PHE A 135 -42.35 4.82 16.16
#